data_AF-R9AWX9-F1
#
_entry.id   AF-R9AWX9-F1
#
_cell.length_a   1.000
_cell.length_b   1.000
_cell.length_c   1.000
_cell.angle_alpha   90.00
_cell.angle_beta   90.00
_cell.angle_gamma   90.00
#
_symmetry.space_group_name_H-M   'P 1'
#
loop_
_entity.id
_entity.type
_entity.pdbx_description
1 polymer ?
#
loop_
_entity_poly.entity_id
_entity_poly.type
_entity_poly.pdbx_seq_one_letter_code
_entity_poly.pdbx_strand_id
1 'polypeptide(L)'
;MQNSNPQAKCIVCDCVFNPKQKRMKCCTRQCYDKLKYKLKKIPTIKTCLCCGVEFNSKQGQSKYCSAECRIRSISEEAKVSRETYTRIAEAHVRVSFCVVCNEFCDAPYQGNLRKFCSASCENKNIRSKPYYRAKRSRLDALKRNASKAERIDPIDVLNRDGWICYLCGIPTPKNLRGTYEFNAPEVDHIVPLSRGGSHSMNNLRCACRKCNNKKANHMID
;
A
#
# COMPACT_ATOMS: atom_id res chain seq x y z
N MET A 1 30.12 -27.22 35.67
CA MET A 1 29.06 -27.50 36.67
C MET A 1 27.71 -27.33 36.00
N GLN A 2 26.94 -28.41 35.86
CA GLN A 2 25.66 -28.40 35.15
C GLN A 2 24.61 -27.67 36.01
N ASN A 3 24.19 -26.48 35.59
CA ASN A 3 23.06 -25.76 36.16
C ASN A 3 21.75 -26.46 35.75
N SER A 4 21.40 -27.56 36.42
CA SER A 4 20.08 -28.16 36.29
C SER A 4 19.06 -27.20 36.92
N ASN A 5 18.11 -26.69 36.13
CA ASN A 5 17.00 -25.93 36.71
C ASN A 5 16.25 -26.83 37.69
N PRO A 6 15.82 -26.31 38.85
CA PRO A 6 15.02 -27.08 39.80
C PRO A 6 13.75 -27.61 39.13
N GLN A 7 13.33 -28.80 39.55
CA GLN A 7 12.07 -29.41 39.12
C GLN A 7 10.90 -28.44 39.38
N ALA A 8 10.02 -28.28 38.39
CA ALA A 8 8.88 -27.39 38.44
C ALA A 8 7.57 -28.18 38.32
N LYS A 9 6.50 -27.67 38.93
CA LYS A 9 5.14 -28.23 38.82
C LYS A 9 4.36 -27.52 37.72
N CYS A 10 3.73 -28.28 36.82
CA CYS A 10 2.94 -27.70 35.72
C CYS A 10 1.64 -27.07 36.25
N ILE A 11 1.36 -25.81 35.88
CA ILE A 11 0.14 -25.08 36.32
C ILE A 11 -1.17 -25.67 35.76
N VAL A 12 -1.10 -26.49 34.71
CA VAL A 12 -2.31 -26.99 34.01
C VAL A 12 -2.65 -28.43 34.35
N CYS A 13 -1.65 -29.29 34.59
CA CYS A 13 -1.86 -30.72 34.82
C CYS A 13 -1.08 -31.25 36.04
N ASP A 14 -0.50 -30.36 36.85
CA ASP A 14 0.16 -30.66 38.12
C ASP A 14 1.36 -31.62 38.09
N CYS A 15 1.77 -32.13 36.93
CA CYS A 15 2.94 -33.00 36.82
C CYS A 15 4.24 -32.24 37.11
N VAL A 16 5.20 -32.94 37.73
CA VAL A 16 6.56 -32.45 37.95
C VAL A 16 7.37 -32.62 36.67
N PHE A 17 8.10 -31.59 36.24
CA PHE A 17 8.91 -31.60 35.02
C PHE A 17 10.21 -30.80 35.19
N ASN A 18 11.20 -31.05 34.33
CA ASN A 18 12.46 -30.31 34.30
C ASN A 18 12.38 -29.16 33.29
N PRO A 19 12.26 -27.89 33.73
CA PRO A 19 12.09 -26.78 32.81
C PRO A 19 13.39 -26.43 32.08
N LYS A 20 13.31 -26.24 30.75
CA LYS A 20 14.46 -25.77 29.95
C LYS A 20 14.86 -24.33 30.25
N GLN A 21 13.93 -23.53 30.77
CA GLN A 21 14.14 -22.15 31.19
C GLN A 21 13.43 -21.92 32.53
N LYS A 22 14.04 -21.17 33.45
CA LYS A 22 13.49 -20.85 34.78
C LYS A 22 12.05 -20.29 34.76
N ARG A 23 11.65 -19.66 33.65
CA ARG A 23 10.30 -19.07 33.44
C ARG A 23 9.23 -20.05 32.92
N MET A 24 9.57 -21.30 32.59
CA MET A 24 8.60 -22.25 32.04
C MET A 24 7.59 -22.68 33.11
N LYS A 25 6.31 -22.47 32.81
CA LYS A 25 5.18 -22.76 33.72
C LYS A 25 4.42 -24.05 33.39
N CYS A 26 4.73 -24.67 32.24
CA CYS A 26 3.99 -25.80 31.71
C CYS A 26 4.95 -26.88 31.21
N CYS A 27 4.59 -28.14 31.44
CA CYS A 27 5.37 -29.30 31.03
C CYS A 27 5.44 -29.50 29.51
N THR A 28 4.36 -29.15 28.80
CA THR A 28 4.22 -29.36 27.34
C THR A 28 3.63 -28.14 26.64
N ARG A 29 3.78 -28.10 25.32
CA ARG A 29 3.14 -27.07 24.47
C ARG A 29 1.61 -27.10 24.60
N GLN A 30 1.01 -28.28 24.68
CA GLN A 30 -0.44 -28.43 24.89
C GLN A 30 -0.90 -27.82 26.23
N CYS A 31 -0.14 -28.05 27.31
CA CYS A 31 -0.43 -27.40 28.60
C CYS A 31 -0.27 -25.87 28.50
N TYR A 32 0.75 -25.39 27.79
CA TYR A 32 0.91 -23.95 27.55
C TYR A 32 -0.26 -23.35 26.76
N ASP A 33 -0.75 -24.01 25.71
CA ASP A 33 -1.87 -23.53 24.92
C ASP A 33 -3.19 -23.54 25.71
N LYS A 34 -3.40 -24.55 26.58
CA LYS A 34 -4.51 -24.59 27.55
C LYS A 34 -4.43 -23.44 28.56
N LEU A 35 -3.24 -23.15 29.10
CA LEU A 35 -3.02 -22.00 29.98
C LEU A 35 -3.34 -20.69 29.25
N LYS A 36 -2.85 -20.52 28.02
CA LYS A 36 -3.10 -19.34 27.18
C LYS A 36 -4.59 -19.15 26.89
N TYR A 37 -5.32 -20.24 26.62
CA TYR A 37 -6.77 -20.20 26.42
C TYR A 37 -7.52 -19.79 27.69
N LYS A 38 -7.15 -20.34 28.86
CA LYS A 38 -7.72 -19.93 30.16
C LYS A 38 -7.44 -18.45 30.47
N LEU A 39 -6.22 -17.99 30.23
CA LEU A 39 -5.84 -16.57 30.41
C LEU A 39 -6.63 -15.62 29.49
N LYS A 40 -7.02 -16.05 28.28
CA LYS A 40 -7.89 -15.26 27.39
C LYS A 40 -9.33 -15.10 27.91
N LYS A 41 -9.81 -15.99 28.79
CA LYS A 41 -11.15 -15.90 29.38
C LYS A 41 -11.23 -14.98 30.60
N ILE A 42 -10.08 -14.53 31.13
CA ILE A 42 -10.05 -13.60 32.24
C ILE A 42 -10.44 -12.22 31.70
N PRO A 43 -11.52 -11.60 32.22
CA PRO A 43 -11.88 -10.24 31.83
C PRO A 43 -10.73 -9.29 32.11
N THR A 44 -10.34 -8.50 31.12
CA THR A 44 -9.36 -7.43 31.33
C THR A 44 -10.12 -6.18 31.73
N ILE A 45 -9.94 -5.76 32.98
CA ILE A 45 -10.43 -4.49 33.49
C ILE A 45 -9.56 -3.37 32.94
N LYS A 46 -10.17 -2.34 32.38
CA LYS A 46 -9.52 -1.15 31.84
C LYS A 46 -10.21 0.10 32.31
N THR A 47 -9.48 1.19 32.37
CA THR A 47 -10.01 2.54 32.63
C THR A 47 -10.49 3.18 31.34
N CYS A 48 -11.71 3.71 31.31
CA CYS A 48 -12.26 4.41 30.15
C CYS A 48 -11.54 5.74 29.92
N LEU A 49 -11.00 5.97 28.73
CA LEU A 49 -10.32 7.23 28.40
C LEU A 49 -11.23 8.46 28.39
N CYS A 50 -12.55 8.28 28.34
CA CYS A 50 -13.52 9.38 28.27
C CYS A 50 -14.15 9.75 29.63
N CYS A 51 -14.32 8.79 30.55
CA CYS A 51 -14.99 9.04 31.84
C CYS A 51 -14.21 8.56 33.06
N GLY A 52 -13.07 7.89 32.89
CA GLY A 52 -12.26 7.39 34.00
C GLY A 52 -12.80 6.15 34.70
N VAL A 53 -13.99 5.65 34.33
CA VAL A 53 -14.61 4.49 34.98
C VAL A 53 -13.96 3.19 34.50
N GLU A 54 -13.81 2.23 35.41
CA GLU A 54 -13.33 0.88 35.10
C GLU A 54 -14.39 0.04 34.36
N PHE A 55 -13.97 -0.71 33.34
CA PHE A 55 -14.87 -1.54 32.54
C PHE A 55 -14.20 -2.81 32.01
N ASN A 56 -15.02 -3.83 31.72
CA ASN A 56 -14.58 -5.10 31.16
C ASN A 56 -14.43 -5.02 29.63
N SER A 57 -13.22 -5.18 29.11
CA SER A 57 -12.96 -5.11 27.67
C SER A 57 -13.32 -6.43 26.96
N LYS A 58 -14.49 -6.49 26.29
CA LYS A 58 -14.98 -7.69 25.56
C LYS A 58 -14.04 -8.21 24.46
N GLN A 59 -13.33 -7.30 23.82
CA GLN A 59 -12.17 -7.57 22.96
C GLN A 59 -11.06 -6.71 23.52
N GLY A 60 -9.90 -7.26 23.90
CA GLY A 60 -8.82 -6.56 24.63
C GLY A 60 -8.26 -5.27 24.01
N GLN A 61 -8.88 -4.73 22.96
CA GLN A 61 -8.59 -3.46 22.29
C GLN A 61 -9.55 -2.31 22.67
N SER A 62 -10.65 -2.55 23.37
CA SER A 62 -11.58 -1.46 23.70
C SER A 62 -10.91 -0.43 24.63
N LYS A 63 -11.11 0.85 24.33
CA LYS A 63 -10.56 2.01 25.06
C LYS A 63 -11.62 2.77 25.86
N TYR A 64 -12.89 2.49 25.58
CA TYR A 64 -14.04 3.19 26.15
C TYR A 64 -15.03 2.18 26.73
N CYS A 65 -15.69 2.56 27.82
CA CYS A 65 -16.68 1.72 28.48
C CYS A 65 -17.98 1.58 27.67
N SER A 66 -18.27 2.51 26.77
CA SER A 66 -19.49 2.52 25.97
C SER A 66 -19.30 3.22 24.62
N ALA A 67 -20.28 3.03 23.72
CA ALA A 67 -20.30 3.72 22.42
C ALA A 67 -20.45 5.23 22.59
N GLU A 68 -21.24 5.66 23.56
CA GLU A 68 -21.44 7.08 23.93
C GLU A 68 -20.13 7.72 24.38
N CYS A 69 -19.36 7.04 25.24
CA CYS A 69 -18.04 7.50 25.67
C CYS A 69 -17.04 7.59 24.51
N ARG A 70 -17.10 6.66 23.55
CA ARG A 70 -16.30 6.74 22.33
C ARG A 70 -16.68 7.96 21.49
N ILE A 71 -17.97 8.16 21.23
CA ILE A 71 -18.47 9.29 20.43
C ILE A 71 -18.10 10.62 21.11
N ARG A 72 -18.28 10.72 22.43
CA ARG A 72 -17.93 11.92 23.20
C ARG A 72 -16.44 12.23 23.12
N SER A 73 -15.56 11.24 23.30
CA SER A 73 -14.10 11.42 23.13
C SER A 73 -13.74 11.93 21.74
N ILE A 74 -14.30 11.31 20.69
CA ILE A 74 -14.07 11.74 19.29
C ILE A 74 -14.56 13.18 19.07
N SER A 75 -15.72 13.54 19.62
CA SER A 75 -16.27 14.89 19.49
C SER A 75 -15.40 15.94 20.19
N GLU A 76 -14.81 15.61 21.34
CA GLU A 76 -13.95 16.51 22.10
C GLU A 76 -12.57 16.65 21.43
N GLU A 77 -12.00 15.56 20.92
CA GLU A 77 -10.80 15.58 20.07
C GLU A 77 -11.02 16.45 18.82
N ALA A 78 -12.20 16.37 18.21
CA ALA A 78 -12.56 17.20 17.06
C ALA A 78 -12.66 18.70 17.42
N LYS A 79 -13.19 19.05 18.61
CA LYS A 79 -13.20 20.43 19.10
C LYS A 79 -11.79 20.96 19.31
N VAL A 80 -10.93 20.21 20.02
CA VAL A 80 -9.53 20.58 20.25
C VAL A 80 -8.77 20.74 18.92
N SER A 81 -9.00 19.84 17.97
CA SER A 81 -8.41 19.94 16.63
C SER A 81 -8.87 21.21 15.91
N ARG A 82 -10.17 21.52 15.95
CA ARG A 82 -10.75 22.72 15.33
C ARG A 82 -10.22 24.00 15.96
N GLU A 83 -10.10 24.05 17.27
CA GLU A 83 -9.57 25.20 18.01
C GLU A 83 -8.08 25.41 17.69
N THR A 84 -7.30 24.33 17.61
CA THR A 84 -5.90 24.37 17.17
C THR A 84 -5.79 24.87 15.73
N TYR A 85 -6.64 24.37 14.82
CA TYR A 85 -6.68 24.80 13.42
C TYR A 85 -7.06 26.28 13.28
N THR A 86 -8.00 26.76 14.12
CA THR A 86 -8.42 28.17 14.16
C THR A 86 -7.26 29.05 14.58
N ARG A 87 -6.51 28.67 15.63
CA ARG A 87 -5.29 29.40 16.06
C ARG A 87 -4.18 29.39 15.00
N ILE A 88 -3.99 28.28 14.28
CA ILE A 88 -3.04 28.18 13.16
C ILE A 88 -3.46 29.10 12.01
N ALA A 89 -4.75 29.14 11.67
CA ALA A 89 -5.30 29.99 10.61
C ALA A 89 -5.18 31.48 10.96
N GLU A 90 -5.47 31.85 12.21
CA GLU A 90 -5.29 33.22 12.73
C GLU A 90 -3.80 33.65 12.74
N ALA A 91 -2.87 32.70 12.90
CA ALA A 91 -1.43 32.94 12.91
C ALA A 91 -0.79 33.16 11.51
N HIS A 92 -1.57 33.37 10.44
CA HIS A 92 -1.07 33.57 9.07
C HIS A 92 -0.20 32.41 8.55
N VAL A 93 -0.47 31.18 9.00
CA VAL A 93 0.24 30.00 8.49
C VAL A 93 -0.24 29.74 7.06
N ARG A 94 0.68 29.89 6.10
CA ARG A 94 0.41 29.56 4.71
C ARG A 94 0.28 28.04 4.61
N VAL A 95 -0.84 27.56 4.07
CA VAL A 95 -1.10 26.13 3.90
C VAL A 95 -1.17 25.77 2.42
N SER A 96 -0.83 24.53 2.10
CA SER A 96 -0.93 24.01 0.74
C SER A 96 -1.46 22.58 0.76
N PHE A 97 -1.96 22.10 -0.40
CA PHE A 97 -2.45 20.74 -0.55
C PHE A 97 -1.60 19.98 -1.56
N CYS A 98 -1.37 18.70 -1.27
CA CYS A 98 -0.62 17.81 -2.13
C CYS A 98 -1.34 17.62 -3.47
N VAL A 99 -0.68 17.93 -4.58
CA VAL A 99 -1.30 17.81 -5.92
C VAL A 99 -1.60 16.36 -6.36
N VAL A 100 -1.19 15.36 -5.56
CA VAL A 100 -1.35 13.93 -5.88
C VAL A 100 -2.46 13.27 -5.06
N CYS A 101 -2.53 13.55 -3.76
CA CYS A 101 -3.49 12.90 -2.86
C CYS A 101 -4.39 13.89 -2.12
N ASN A 102 -4.23 15.19 -2.39
CA ASN A 102 -4.97 16.28 -1.75
C ASN A 102 -4.81 16.39 -0.22
N GLU A 103 -3.84 15.67 0.34
CA GLU A 103 -3.51 15.74 1.76
C GLU A 103 -2.84 17.07 2.09
N PHE A 104 -3.02 17.51 3.33
CA PHE A 104 -2.43 18.74 3.84
C PHE A 104 -0.89 18.74 3.76
N CYS A 105 -0.34 19.89 3.36
CA CYS A 105 1.09 20.15 3.33
C CYS A 105 1.37 21.40 4.19
N ASP A 106 2.00 21.20 5.35
CA ASP A 106 2.56 22.28 6.14
C ASP A 106 3.54 23.11 5.31
N ALA A 107 3.42 24.43 5.38
CA ALA A 107 4.44 25.33 4.86
C ALA A 107 5.07 26.14 6.00
N PRO A 108 6.41 26.35 5.97
CA PRO A 108 7.08 27.19 6.96
C PRO A 108 6.68 28.66 6.81
N TYR A 109 6.71 29.41 7.92
CA TYR A 109 6.61 30.86 7.90
C TYR A 109 7.77 31.42 7.05
N GLN A 110 7.43 32.12 5.96
CA GLN A 110 8.37 32.63 4.93
C GLN A 110 9.16 31.58 4.13
N GLY A 111 8.47 30.60 3.53
CA GLY A 111 9.06 29.70 2.51
C GLY A 111 8.13 29.39 1.33
N ASN A 112 8.65 28.60 0.38
CA ASN A 112 7.86 28.09 -0.74
C ASN A 112 6.84 27.05 -0.23
N LEU A 113 5.60 27.18 -0.71
CA LEU A 113 4.55 26.19 -0.46
C LEU A 113 4.98 24.82 -0.99
N ARG A 114 4.78 23.78 -0.17
CA ARG A 114 5.08 22.41 -0.58
C ARG A 114 3.99 21.90 -1.52
N LYS A 115 4.40 21.45 -2.71
CA LYS A 115 3.47 20.85 -3.69
C LYS A 115 3.08 19.41 -3.36
N PHE A 116 3.85 18.73 -2.50
CA PHE A 116 3.68 17.31 -2.19
C PHE A 116 3.80 17.08 -0.68
N CYS A 117 2.95 16.22 -0.14
CA CYS A 117 2.99 15.84 1.29
C CYS A 117 4.17 14.93 1.64
N SER A 118 4.77 14.26 0.64
CA SER A 118 5.88 13.32 0.84
C SER A 118 6.68 13.11 -0.45
N ALA A 119 7.91 12.60 -0.30
CA ALA A 119 8.73 12.14 -1.43
C ALA A 119 8.03 11.03 -2.24
N SER A 120 7.14 10.25 -1.64
CA SER A 120 6.34 9.24 -2.35
C SER A 120 5.37 9.91 -3.34
N CYS A 121 4.65 10.95 -2.92
CA CYS A 121 3.75 11.70 -3.78
C CYS A 121 4.51 12.47 -4.87
N GLU A 122 5.64 13.08 -4.54
CA GLU A 122 6.52 13.70 -5.55
C GLU A 122 6.96 12.68 -6.61
N ASN A 123 7.43 11.51 -6.18
CA ASN A 123 7.82 10.42 -7.08
C ASN A 123 6.65 9.92 -7.94
N LYS A 124 5.44 9.81 -7.39
CA LYS A 124 4.22 9.48 -8.16
C LYS A 124 3.96 10.50 -9.26
N ASN A 125 4.05 11.79 -8.93
CA ASN A 125 3.88 12.87 -9.92
C ASN A 125 4.99 12.87 -10.98
N ILE A 126 6.25 12.62 -10.61
CA ILE A 126 7.35 12.49 -11.58
C ILE A 126 7.10 11.32 -12.54
N ARG A 127 6.67 10.16 -12.00
CA ARG A 127 6.40 8.95 -12.79
C ARG A 127 5.25 9.11 -13.78
N SER A 128 4.31 10.03 -13.53
CA SER A 128 3.21 10.32 -14.45
C SER A 128 3.60 11.25 -15.60
N LYS A 129 4.78 11.91 -15.55
CA LYS A 129 5.19 12.86 -16.59
C LYS A 129 5.56 12.17 -17.91
N PRO A 130 5.18 12.73 -19.07
CA PRO A 130 5.48 12.16 -20.39
C PRO A 130 6.95 11.82 -20.59
N TYR A 131 7.84 12.75 -20.26
CA TYR A 131 9.28 12.57 -20.41
C TYR A 131 9.82 11.36 -19.63
N TYR A 132 9.23 11.05 -18.47
CA TYR A 132 9.64 9.95 -17.60
C TYR A 132 9.10 8.62 -18.14
N ARG A 133 7.81 8.59 -18.51
CA ARG A 133 7.20 7.41 -19.15
C ARG A 133 7.96 7.00 -20.41
N ALA A 134 8.28 7.97 -21.27
CA ALA A 134 9.06 7.76 -22.48
C ALA A 134 10.48 7.26 -22.19
N LYS A 135 11.16 7.85 -21.19
CA LYS A 135 12.49 7.38 -20.75
C LYS A 135 12.44 5.93 -20.28
N ARG A 136 11.45 5.57 -19.46
CA ARG A 136 11.30 4.21 -18.91
C ARG A 136 11.00 3.19 -20.00
N SER A 137 10.08 3.51 -20.92
CA SER A 137 9.72 2.64 -22.04
C SER A 137 10.93 2.34 -22.93
N ARG A 138 11.70 3.37 -23.29
CA ARG A 138 12.95 3.22 -24.05
C ARG A 138 13.94 2.30 -23.35
N LEU A 139 14.18 2.52 -22.05
CA LEU A 139 15.12 1.70 -21.27
C LEU A 139 14.66 0.25 -21.17
N ASP A 140 13.36 -0.01 -21.03
CA ASP A 140 12.80 -1.36 -21.01
C ASP A 140 12.99 -2.07 -22.36
N ALA A 141 12.74 -1.36 -23.47
CA ALA A 141 12.97 -1.87 -24.81
C ALA A 141 14.45 -2.22 -25.06
N LEU A 142 15.37 -1.35 -24.63
CA LEU A 142 16.82 -1.61 -24.74
C LEU A 142 17.24 -2.85 -23.95
N LYS A 143 16.70 -3.04 -22.73
CA LYS A 143 16.95 -4.26 -21.93
C LYS A 143 16.44 -5.54 -22.61
N ARG A 144 15.45 -5.41 -23.49
CA ARG A 144 14.85 -6.49 -24.26
C ARG A 144 15.45 -6.61 -25.68
N ASN A 145 16.64 -6.04 -25.90
CA ASN A 145 17.41 -6.09 -27.14
C ASN A 145 16.69 -5.48 -28.35
N ALA A 146 15.99 -4.35 -28.17
CA ALA A 146 15.46 -3.59 -29.29
C ALA A 146 16.57 -3.16 -30.26
N SER A 147 16.37 -3.37 -31.56
CA SER A 147 17.32 -2.98 -32.61
C SER A 147 17.55 -1.47 -32.68
N LYS A 148 16.51 -0.69 -32.38
CA LYS A 148 16.54 0.77 -32.21
C LYS A 148 15.53 1.12 -31.13
N ALA A 149 15.81 2.12 -30.27
CA ALA A 149 14.87 2.56 -29.24
C ALA A 149 14.76 4.09 -29.15
N GLU A 150 13.64 4.61 -29.65
CA GLU A 150 13.26 6.01 -29.62
C GLU A 150 12.62 6.37 -28.27
N ARG A 151 12.59 7.68 -27.95
CA ARG A 151 11.98 8.18 -26.72
C ARG A 151 10.52 8.54 -26.98
N ILE A 152 9.64 7.54 -26.88
CA ILE A 152 8.21 7.67 -27.17
C ILE A 152 7.42 7.50 -25.88
N ASP A 153 6.51 8.42 -25.54
CA ASP A 153 5.56 8.20 -24.44
C ASP A 153 4.54 7.15 -24.87
N PRO A 154 4.40 6.03 -24.13
CA PRO A 154 3.38 5.02 -24.42
C PRO A 154 1.97 5.60 -24.56
N ILE A 155 1.64 6.70 -23.86
CA ILE A 155 0.33 7.34 -23.96
C ILE A 155 0.10 7.97 -25.34
N ASP A 156 1.15 8.46 -26.01
CA ASP A 156 1.03 9.05 -27.35
C ASP A 156 0.68 7.98 -28.39
N VAL A 157 1.26 6.77 -28.27
CA VAL A 157 0.90 5.61 -29.11
C VAL A 157 -0.57 5.23 -28.93
N LEU A 158 -1.03 5.16 -27.67
CA LEU A 158 -2.40 4.79 -27.35
C LEU A 158 -3.41 5.85 -27.83
N ASN A 159 -3.08 7.14 -27.69
CA ASN A 159 -3.89 8.23 -28.21
C ASN A 159 -3.95 8.22 -29.75
N ARG A 160 -2.82 8.03 -30.42
CA ARG A 160 -2.75 7.93 -31.89
C ARG A 160 -3.66 6.83 -32.43
N ASP A 161 -3.67 5.68 -31.76
CA ASP A 161 -4.48 4.51 -32.15
C ASP A 161 -5.93 4.59 -31.63
N GLY A 162 -6.35 5.72 -31.08
CA GLY A 162 -7.72 5.93 -30.60
C GLY A 162 -8.11 5.02 -29.44
N TRP A 163 -7.14 4.45 -28.72
CA TRP A 163 -7.36 3.44 -27.68
C TRP A 163 -8.10 2.20 -28.19
N ILE A 164 -7.89 1.82 -29.44
CA ILE A 164 -8.46 0.62 -30.05
C ILE A 164 -7.36 -0.43 -30.25
N CYS A 165 -7.64 -1.67 -29.81
CA CYS A 165 -6.72 -2.78 -30.01
C CYS A 165 -6.56 -3.08 -31.51
N TYR A 166 -5.36 -2.96 -32.07
CA TYR A 166 -5.14 -3.23 -33.50
C TYR A 166 -5.32 -4.70 -33.90
N LEU A 167 -5.24 -5.62 -32.93
CA LEU A 167 -5.33 -7.06 -33.16
C LEU A 167 -6.76 -7.59 -33.19
N CYS A 168 -7.67 -7.00 -32.43
CA CYS A 168 -9.06 -7.48 -32.33
C CYS A 168 -10.13 -6.40 -32.47
N GLY A 169 -9.74 -5.13 -32.66
CA GLY A 169 -10.64 -4.01 -32.89
C GLY A 169 -11.43 -3.52 -31.67
N ILE A 170 -11.27 -4.14 -30.49
CA ILE A 170 -12.05 -3.74 -29.32
C ILE A 170 -11.49 -2.47 -28.67
N PRO A 171 -12.35 -1.66 -28.01
CA PRO A 171 -11.90 -0.56 -27.17
C PRO A 171 -11.04 -1.02 -26.00
N THR A 172 -10.03 -0.23 -25.68
CA THR A 172 -9.12 -0.42 -24.55
C THR A 172 -9.20 0.79 -23.59
N PRO A 173 -10.14 0.81 -22.63
CA PRO A 173 -10.44 1.98 -21.83
C PRO A 173 -9.23 2.53 -21.04
N LYS A 174 -9.05 3.86 -21.05
CA LYS A 174 -7.94 4.57 -20.40
C LYS A 174 -7.78 4.21 -18.91
N ASN A 175 -8.90 4.11 -18.19
CA ASN A 175 -8.95 3.82 -16.77
C ASN A 175 -8.52 2.39 -16.42
N LEU A 176 -8.50 1.47 -17.39
CA LEU A 176 -8.05 0.09 -17.19
C LEU A 176 -6.54 -0.09 -17.39
N ARG A 177 -5.82 0.95 -17.84
CA ARG A 177 -4.38 0.85 -18.08
C ARG A 177 -3.63 0.44 -16.80
N GLY A 178 -2.80 -0.60 -16.90
CA GLY A 178 -2.03 -1.12 -15.77
C GLY A 178 -2.82 -2.04 -14.82
N THR A 179 -4.08 -2.35 -15.14
CA THR A 179 -4.86 -3.39 -14.45
C THR A 179 -4.64 -4.76 -15.11
N TYR A 180 -5.25 -5.80 -14.52
CA TYR A 180 -5.22 -7.16 -15.06
C TYR A 180 -6.39 -7.46 -16.01
N GLU A 181 -7.24 -6.48 -16.30
CA GLU A 181 -8.40 -6.65 -17.19
C GLU A 181 -7.97 -7.01 -18.62
N PHE A 182 -8.77 -7.85 -19.28
CA PHE A 182 -8.42 -8.40 -20.59
C PHE A 182 -8.33 -7.32 -21.68
N ASN A 183 -9.13 -6.27 -21.58
CA ASN A 183 -9.17 -5.10 -22.46
C ASN A 183 -8.33 -3.93 -21.94
N ALA A 184 -7.49 -4.12 -20.91
CA ALA A 184 -6.57 -3.09 -20.47
C ALA A 184 -5.62 -2.69 -21.62
N PRO A 185 -5.43 -1.37 -21.89
CA PRO A 185 -4.56 -0.88 -22.96
C PRO A 185 -3.10 -1.11 -22.64
N GLU A 186 -2.38 -1.75 -23.57
CA GLU A 186 -0.94 -1.97 -23.55
C GLU A 186 -0.34 -1.45 -24.86
N VAL A 187 0.97 -1.14 -24.84
CA VAL A 187 1.72 -0.85 -26.06
C VAL A 187 2.43 -2.13 -26.48
N ASP A 188 2.09 -2.62 -27.66
CA ASP A 188 2.69 -3.80 -28.28
C ASP A 188 3.66 -3.39 -29.40
N HIS A 189 4.65 -4.24 -29.64
CA HIS A 189 5.59 -4.11 -30.74
C HIS A 189 5.14 -5.01 -31.89
N ILE A 190 4.76 -4.47 -33.05
CA ILE A 190 4.27 -5.25 -34.21
C ILE A 190 5.23 -6.40 -34.51
N VAL A 191 6.49 -6.05 -34.78
CA VAL A 191 7.63 -6.98 -34.79
C VAL A 191 8.19 -7.07 -33.37
N PRO A 192 8.16 -8.24 -32.71
CA PRO A 192 8.68 -8.41 -31.37
C PRO A 192 10.17 -8.03 -31.25
N LEU A 193 10.54 -7.40 -30.13
CA LEU A 193 11.94 -6.98 -29.89
C LEU A 193 12.94 -8.14 -29.98
N SER A 194 12.57 -9.32 -29.46
CA SER A 194 13.39 -10.53 -29.51
C SER A 194 13.59 -11.08 -30.93
N ARG A 195 12.90 -10.53 -31.93
CA ARG A 195 13.00 -10.89 -33.36
C ARG A 195 13.54 -9.73 -34.20
N GLY A 196 14.29 -8.83 -33.59
CA GLY A 196 14.89 -7.67 -34.27
C GLY A 196 13.96 -6.46 -34.38
N GLY A 197 12.78 -6.50 -33.74
CA GLY A 197 11.86 -5.36 -33.70
C GLY A 197 12.48 -4.13 -33.06
N SER A 198 12.07 -2.95 -33.55
CA SER A 198 12.49 -1.66 -32.99
C SER A 198 11.45 -1.11 -32.01
N HIS A 199 11.86 -0.32 -31.02
CA HIS A 199 10.97 0.54 -30.24
C HIS A 199 10.89 1.91 -30.91
N SER A 200 10.18 1.96 -32.03
CA SER A 200 9.96 3.14 -32.87
C SER A 200 8.46 3.35 -33.11
N MET A 201 8.05 4.57 -33.46
CA MET A 201 6.63 4.90 -33.58
C MET A 201 5.88 3.97 -34.55
N ASN A 202 6.53 3.56 -35.64
CA ASN A 202 5.96 2.68 -36.65
C ASN A 202 5.82 1.22 -36.20
N ASN A 203 6.64 0.77 -35.25
CA ASN A 203 6.58 -0.60 -34.72
C ASN A 203 5.75 -0.69 -33.43
N LEU A 204 5.23 0.41 -32.89
CA LEU A 204 4.39 0.42 -31.70
C LEU A 204 2.92 0.55 -32.06
N ARG A 205 2.05 -0.25 -31.43
CA ARG A 205 0.59 -0.19 -31.57
C ARG A 205 -0.13 -0.37 -30.24
N CYS A 206 -1.35 0.13 -30.15
CA CYS A 206 -2.26 -0.16 -29.03
C CYS A 206 -2.80 -1.58 -29.14
N ALA A 207 -2.54 -2.42 -28.13
CA ALA A 207 -3.13 -3.75 -28.02
C ALA A 207 -3.83 -3.90 -26.67
N CYS A 208 -4.91 -4.70 -26.63
CA CYS A 208 -5.45 -5.12 -25.35
C CYS A 208 -4.52 -6.13 -24.68
N ARG A 209 -4.52 -6.18 -23.34
CA ARG A 209 -3.71 -7.11 -22.54
C ARG A 209 -3.85 -8.56 -22.99
N LYS A 210 -5.07 -9.02 -23.31
CA LYS A 210 -5.33 -10.38 -23.82
C LYS A 210 -4.60 -10.67 -25.13
N CYS A 211 -4.73 -9.78 -26.11
CA CYS A 211 -4.10 -9.97 -27.42
C CYS A 211 -2.59 -9.82 -27.35
N ASN A 212 -2.07 -8.85 -26.60
CA ASN A 212 -0.64 -8.66 -26.38
C ASN A 212 0.01 -9.90 -25.75
N ASN A 213 -0.63 -10.47 -24.72
CA ASN A 213 -0.15 -11.71 -24.08
C ASN A 213 -0.22 -12.91 -25.01
N LYS A 214 -1.29 -13.05 -25.82
CA LYS A 214 -1.43 -14.14 -26.78
C LYS A 214 -0.37 -14.05 -27.89
N LYS A 215 -0.09 -12.83 -28.37
CA LYS A 215 0.94 -12.57 -29.38
C LYS A 215 2.33 -12.84 -28.83
N ALA A 216 2.64 -12.43 -27.60
CA ALA A 216 3.94 -12.65 -26.96
C ALA A 216 5.13 -12.28 -27.88
N ASN A 217 5.94 -13.26 -28.28
CA ASN A 217 7.05 -13.08 -29.22
C ASN A 217 6.73 -13.53 -30.65
N HIS A 218 5.48 -13.86 -30.97
CA HIS A 218 5.02 -14.31 -32.28
C HIS A 218 4.88 -13.15 -33.27
N MET A 219 5.13 -13.43 -34.55
CA MET A 219 4.75 -12.53 -35.64
C MET A 219 3.23 -12.61 -35.81
N ILE A 220 2.64 -11.56 -36.37
CA ILE A 220 1.25 -11.58 -36.81
C ILE A 220 1.30 -11.95 -38.28
N ASP A 221 0.58 -13.00 -38.65
CA ASP A 221 0.38 -13.40 -40.05
C ASP A 221 -0.64 -12.49 -40.74
#